data_AF-A0A1Y0RR49-F1
#
_entry.id   AF-A0A1Y0RR49-F1
#
_cell.length_a   1.000
_cell.length_b   1.000
_cell.length_c   1.000
_cell.angle_alpha   90.00
_cell.angle_beta   90.00
_cell.angle_gamma   90.00
#
_symmetry.space_group_name_H-M   'P 1'
#
loop_
_entity.id
_entity.type
_entity.pdbx_description
1 polymer ?
#
loop_
_entity_poly.entity_id
_entity_poly.type
_entity_poly.pdbx_seq_one_letter_code
_entity_poly.pdbx_strand_id
1 'polypeptide(L)' 'MLNIGDYVQHQMTGQIGHVIGYGHQILQGVYLTTLKVRASNNQGIDNQSKFIEDVYSEWVLADPTESKMALQA' A
#
# COMPACT_ATOMS: atom_id res chain seq x y z
N MET A 1 1.93 -13.17 4.92
CA MET A 1 2.18 -12.03 5.83
C MET A 1 2.91 -10.97 5.01
N LEU A 2 2.45 -9.72 5.02
CA LEU A 2 3.00 -8.63 4.20
C LEU A 2 4.17 -7.97 4.93
N ASN A 3 5.28 -7.84 4.22
CA ASN A 3 6.59 -7.42 4.72
C ASN A 3 6.98 -6.07 4.14
N ILE A 4 7.87 -5.36 4.85
CA ILE A 4 8.53 -4.18 4.28
C ILE A 4 9.26 -4.60 3.00
N GLY A 5 9.03 -3.85 1.92
CA GLY A 5 9.52 -4.16 0.58
C GLY A 5 8.55 -4.95 -0.29
N ASP A 6 7.50 -5.56 0.29
CA ASP A 6 6.48 -6.24 -0.51
C ASP A 6 5.72 -5.21 -1.37
N TYR A 7 5.36 -5.66 -2.58
CA TYR A 7 4.48 -4.92 -3.46
C TYR A 7 3.03 -5.34 -3.20
N VAL A 8 2.18 -4.37 -2.87
CA VAL A 8 0.84 -4.64 -2.35
C VAL A 8 -0.21 -3.80 -3.05
N GLN A 9 -1.41 -4.37 -3.16
CA GLN A 9 -2.58 -3.73 -3.72
C GLN A 9 -3.64 -3.58 -2.63
N HIS A 10 -4.23 -2.39 -2.57
CA HIS A 10 -5.37 -2.11 -1.72
C HIS A 10 -6.64 -2.71 -2.35
N GLN A 11 -7.36 -3.56 -1.62
CA GLN A 11 -8.50 -4.30 -2.17
C GLN A 11 -9.65 -3.40 -2.62
N MET A 12 -10.00 -2.39 -1.80
CA MET A 12 -11.10 -1.47 -2.13
C MET A 12 -10.76 -0.45 -3.23
N THR A 13 -9.55 0.13 -3.23
CA THR A 13 -9.20 1.24 -4.14
C THR A 13 -8.43 0.79 -5.37
N GLY A 14 -7.92 -0.44 -5.39
CA GLY A 14 -7.02 -0.96 -6.44
C GLY A 14 -5.64 -0.30 -6.46
N GLN A 15 -5.36 0.61 -5.53
CA GLN A 15 -4.09 1.33 -5.48
C GLN A 15 -2.95 0.38 -5.13
N ILE A 16 -1.86 0.50 -5.88
CA ILE A 16 -0.69 -0.36 -5.71
C ILE A 16 0.50 0.45 -5.18
N GLY A 17 1.38 -0.19 -4.42
CA GLY A 17 2.59 0.43 -3.89
C GLY A 17 3.50 -0.51 -3.11
N HIS A 18 4.59 0.04 -2.60
CA HIS A 18 5.55 -0.70 -1.78
C HIS A 18 5.29 -0.48 -0.29
N VAL A 19 5.30 -1.55 0.49
CA VAL A 19 5.25 -1.46 1.95
C VAL A 19 6.55 -0.83 2.47
N ILE A 20 6.43 0.25 3.23
CA ILE A 20 7.55 0.97 3.84
C ILE A 20 7.56 0.87 5.37
N GLY A 21 6.50 0.34 5.97
CA GLY A 21 6.42 0.18 7.41
C GLY A 21 5.05 -0.25 7.90
N TYR A 22 4.95 -0.29 9.22
CA TYR A 22 3.73 -0.63 9.94
C TYR A 22 3.34 0.54 10.84
N GLY A 23 2.05 0.63 11.12
CA GLY A 23 1.50 1.51 12.13
C GLY A 23 0.42 0.79 12.91
N HIS A 24 -0.32 1.57 13.67
CA HIS A 24 -1.44 1.07 14.45
C HIS A 24 -2.52 2.13 14.58
N GLN A 25 -3.76 1.67 14.64
CA GLN A 25 -4.91 2.51 14.99
C GLN A 25 -5.75 1.84 16.07
N ILE A 26 -6.45 2.65 16.85
CA ILE A 26 -7.42 2.19 17.85
C ILE A 26 -8.81 2.48 17.30
N LEU A 27 -9.58 1.43 17.01
CA LEU A 27 -10.95 1.54 16.56
C LEU A 27 -11.86 0.83 17.56
N GLN A 28 -12.76 1.57 18.20
CA GLN A 28 -13.68 1.03 19.24
C GLN A 28 -12.97 0.25 20.36
N GLY A 29 -11.78 0.72 20.77
CA GLY A 29 -10.97 0.06 21.80
C GLY A 29 -10.17 -1.15 21.31
N VAL A 30 -10.29 -1.54 20.04
CA VAL A 30 -9.50 -2.60 19.42
C VAL A 30 -8.24 -2.00 18.79
N TYR A 31 -7.08 -2.59 19.08
CA TYR A 31 -5.80 -2.23 18.49
C TYR A 31 -5.61 -2.98 17.18
N LEU A 32 -5.54 -2.25 16.06
CA LEU A 32 -5.40 -2.81 14.73
C LEU A 32 -4.07 -2.37 14.11
N THR A 33 -3.33 -3.33 13.57
CA THR A 33 -2.11 -3.05 12.78
C THR A 33 -2.50 -2.47 11.42
N THR A 34 -1.82 -1.40 11.03
CA THR A 34 -1.93 -0.76 9.72
C THR A 34 -0.66 -0.98 8.90
N LEU A 35 -0.79 -0.98 7.58
CA LEU A 35 0.31 -0.99 6.63
C LEU A 35 0.52 0.41 6.08
N LYS A 36 1.77 0.89 6.10
CA LYS A 36 2.20 2.12 5.44
C LYS A 36 2.77 1.77 4.08
N VAL A 37 2.13 2.26 3.04
CA VAL A 37 2.43 1.94 1.64
C VAL A 37 2.78 3.22 0.89
N ARG A 38 3.91 3.21 0.21
CA ARG A 38 4.28 4.24 -0.75
C ARG A 38 3.63 3.89 -2.09
N ALA A 39 2.64 4.68 -2.50
CA ALA A 39 1.91 4.44 -3.74
C ALA A 39 2.83 4.54 -4.96
N SER A 40 2.62 3.65 -5.93
CA SER A 40 3.14 3.80 -7.29
C SER A 40 2.22 4.78 -8.03
N ASN A 41 2.75 5.92 -8.47
CA ASN A 41 1.97 6.93 -9.18
C ASN A 41 1.51 6.36 -10.53
N ASN A 42 0.21 6.12 -10.68
CA ASN A 42 -0.42 5.98 -11.99
C ASN A 42 -1.08 7.32 -12.32
N GLN A 43 -0.41 8.10 -13.18
CA GLN A 43 -0.87 9.36 -13.81
C GLN A 43 -0.75 10.64 -12.98
N GLY A 44 0.12 11.53 -13.45
CA GLY A 44 -0.15 12.98 -13.47
C GLY A 44 0.42 13.82 -12.32
N ILE A 45 1.56 14.43 -12.60
CA ILE A 45 1.95 15.82 -12.22
C ILE A 45 2.34 16.12 -10.76
N ASP A 46 1.98 15.32 -9.75
CA ASP A 46 2.47 15.60 -8.39
C ASP A 46 3.61 14.67 -7.96
N ASN A 47 4.82 15.21 -7.95
CA ASN A 47 6.08 14.53 -7.59
C ASN A 47 6.20 14.27 -6.08
N GLN A 48 5.09 14.40 -5.34
CA GLN A 48 5.01 14.12 -3.91
C GLN A 48 4.68 12.64 -3.75
N SER A 49 5.61 11.86 -3.18
CA SER A 49 5.33 10.46 -2.90
C SER A 49 4.13 10.34 -1.98
N LYS A 50 2.99 9.92 -2.51
CA LYS A 50 1.76 9.73 -1.74
C LYS A 50 1.92 8.48 -0.88
N PHE A 51 1.88 8.67 0.43
CA PHE A 51 1.82 7.58 1.39
C PHE A 51 0.36 7.29 1.72
N ILE A 52 0.04 6.01 1.80
CA ILE A 52 -1.29 5.53 2.15
C ILE A 52 -1.11 4.61 3.33
N GLU A 53 -1.91 4.83 4.35
CA GLU A 53 -1.94 3.99 5.54
C GLU A 53 -3.36 3.50 5.75
N ASP A 54 -3.52 2.18 5.82
CA ASP A 54 -4.80 1.54 6.10
C ASP A 54 -4.60 0.21 6.85
N VAL A 55 -5.68 -0.39 7.36
CA VAL A 55 -5.66 -1.64 8.12
C VAL A 55 -5.01 -2.74 7.30
N TYR A 56 -4.19 -3.55 7.96
CA TYR A 56 -3.46 -4.64 7.32
C TYR A 56 -4.37 -5.55 6.47
N SER A 57 -5.62 -5.78 6.91
CA SER A 57 -6.61 -6.61 6.21
C SER A 57 -7.07 -6.06 4.87
N GLU A 58 -6.84 -4.77 4.59
CA GLU A 58 -7.23 -4.13 3.33
C GLU A 58 -6.20 -4.36 2.21
N TRP A 59 -5.03 -4.91 2.53
CA TRP A 59 -3.94 -5.10 1.59
C TRP A 59 -3.72 -6.57 1.23
N VAL A 60 -3.39 -6.81 -0.03
CA VAL A 60 -2.96 -8.12 -0.55
C VAL A 60 -1.68 -7.97 -1.34
N LEU A 61 -0.94 -9.07 -1.55
CA LEU A 61 0.19 -9.06 -2.48
C LEU A 61 -0.32 -8.70 -3.88
N ALA A 62 0.32 -7.73 -4.51
CA ALA A 62 0.02 -7.38 -5.89
C ALA A 62 0.59 -8.44 -6.85
N ASP A 63 -0.11 -8.69 -7.96
CA ASP A 63 0.35 -9.66 -8.95
C ASP A 63 1.65 -9.17 -9.63
N PRO A 64 2.65 -10.05 -9.87
CA PRO A 64 3.90 -9.69 -10.54
C PRO A 64 3.72 -8.97 -11.88
N THR A 65 2.58 -9.19 -12.54
CA THR A 65 2.24 -8.57 -13.83
C THR A 65 1.92 -7.08 -13.66
N GLU A 66 1.22 -6.72 -12.57
CA GLU A 66 0.87 -5.33 -12.25
C GLU A 66 2.07 -4.56 -11.67
N SER A 67 2.96 -5.27 -10.96
CA SER A 67 4.21 -4.71 -10.42
C SER A 67 5.16 -4.22 -11.51
N LYS A 68 5.29 -4.95 -12.62
CA LYS A 68 6.12 -4.52 -13.76
C LYS A 68 5.60 -3.27 -14.47
N MET A 69 4.28 -3.07 -14.54
CA MET A 69 3.71 -1.90 -15.20
C MET A 69 3.88 -0.62 -14.36
N ALA A 70 3.84 -0.74 -13.04
CA ALA A 70 4.00 0.37 -12.12
C ALA A 70 5.46 0.82 -11.90
N LEU A 71 6.43 -0.01 -12.26
CA LEU A 71 7.88 0.31 -12.23
C LEU A 71 8.38 0.93 -13.55
N GLN A 72 7.59 0.93 -14.61
CA GLN A 72 7.95 1.44 -15.95
C GLN A 72 7.28 2.78 -16.33
N ALA A 73 6.43 3.34 -15.46
CA ALA A 73 5.70 4.58 -15.69
C ALA A 73 6.35 5.78 -14.97
#